data_AF-A0AAV8GSQ1-F1
#
_entry.id   AF-A0AAV8GSQ1-F1
#
_cell.length_a   1.000
_cell.length_b   1.000
_cell.length_c   1.000
_cell.angle_alpha   90.00
_cell.angle_beta   90.00
_cell.angle_gamma   90.00
#
_symmetry.space_group_name_H-M   'P 1'
#
loop_
_entity.id
_entity.type
_entity.pdbx_description
1 polymer ?
#
loop_
_entity_poly.entity_id
_entity_poly.type
_entity_poly.pdbx_seq_one_letter_code
_entity_poly.pdbx_strand_id
1 'polypeptide(L)'
;MSSGELWTHEKKMLQQEFFMHKVKAMVNIIIGSANTLSEAWNKILQNEGGKTEIMVQSHLRNFSANIISRVCFGDSYRKGEEVFSNLSQLQTAISKASFFTSIPGTRYLPTKTNREIHRLNQEICSLIQNIVQEHKQQDSPNRDILYSIIEGSASIPEQTASVEEFIIDNCKTIYFAAFETTAVATTWCLLLLAVHPEWQDRVRKEILDVTCGTAPDFDMLRHLKMVNPILVL
;
A
#
# COMPACT_ATOMS: atom_id res chain seq x y z
N MET A 1 -11.38 6.77 -14.00
CA MET A 1 -11.89 7.18 -12.69
C MET A 1 -13.40 7.16 -12.78
N SER A 2 -14.06 6.46 -11.87
CA SER A 2 -15.52 6.44 -11.75
C SER A 2 -16.06 7.85 -11.49
N SER A 3 -17.33 8.10 -11.84
CA SER A 3 -18.00 9.38 -11.60
C SER A 3 -19.47 9.14 -11.28
N GLY A 4 -20.12 10.13 -10.66
CA GLY A 4 -21.54 10.04 -10.29
C GLY A 4 -21.82 9.01 -9.21
N GLU A 5 -22.90 8.24 -9.37
CA GLU A 5 -23.40 7.30 -8.36
C GLU A 5 -22.40 6.19 -8.03
N LEU A 6 -21.67 5.68 -9.03
CA LEU A 6 -20.66 4.63 -8.83
C LEU A 6 -19.54 5.10 -7.90
N TRP A 7 -19.02 6.31 -8.12
CA TRP A 7 -17.98 6.88 -7.27
C TRP A 7 -18.48 7.09 -5.83
N THR A 8 -19.72 7.56 -5.67
CA THR A 8 -20.32 7.74 -4.34
C THR A 8 -20.46 6.40 -3.61
N HIS A 9 -20.83 5.33 -4.32
CA HIS A 9 -20.91 3.97 -3.78
C HIS A 9 -19.53 3.45 -3.36
N GLU A 10 -18.54 3.49 -4.24
CA GLU A 10 -17.15 3.07 -3.96
C GLU A 10 -16.58 3.83 -2.76
N LYS A 11 -16.74 5.15 -2.73
CA LYS A 11 -16.25 5.99 -1.64
C LYS A 11 -16.91 5.61 -0.32
N LYS A 12 -18.24 5.44 -0.29
CA LYS A 12 -18.97 5.08 0.92
C LYS A 12 -18.53 3.71 1.45
N MET A 13 -18.37 2.74 0.57
CA MET A 13 -17.89 1.39 0.90
C MET A 13 -16.49 1.45 1.52
N LEU A 14 -15.53 2.08 0.84
CA LEU A 14 -14.14 2.13 1.31
C LEU A 14 -13.96 2.97 2.58
N GLN A 15 -14.74 4.04 2.77
CA GLN A 15 -14.66 4.87 3.98
C GLN A 15 -14.92 4.08 5.26
N GLN A 16 -15.74 3.03 5.21
CA GLN A 16 -16.04 2.19 6.37
C GLN A 16 -14.83 1.35 6.81
N GLU A 17 -13.93 1.02 5.87
CA GLU A 17 -12.68 0.29 6.15
C GLU A 17 -11.69 1.10 7.00
N PHE A 18 -11.86 2.42 7.05
CA PHE A 18 -11.01 3.34 7.80
C PHE A 18 -11.64 3.82 9.11
N PHE A 19 -12.67 3.13 9.60
CA PHE A 19 -13.21 3.38 10.94
C PHE A 19 -12.22 2.98 12.03
N MET A 20 -12.29 3.69 13.17
CA MET A 20 -11.28 3.64 14.24
C MET A 20 -10.93 2.23 14.72
N HIS A 21 -11.93 1.35 14.86
CA HIS A 21 -11.72 -0.03 15.30
C HIS A 21 -10.93 -0.87 14.27
N LYS A 22 -11.13 -0.63 12.96
CA LYS A 22 -10.35 -1.27 11.87
C LYS A 22 -8.95 -0.69 11.80
N VAL A 23 -8.80 0.63 11.93
CA VAL A 23 -7.47 1.28 11.98
C VAL A 23 -6.63 0.76 13.15
N LYS A 24 -7.24 0.54 14.33
CA LYS A 24 -6.57 -0.08 15.48
C LYS A 24 -6.03 -1.48 15.16
N ALA A 25 -6.75 -2.28 14.38
CA ALA A 25 -6.25 -3.58 13.92
C ALA A 25 -5.08 -3.45 12.92
N MET A 26 -5.11 -2.43 12.04
CA MET A 26 -4.03 -2.17 11.08
C MET A 26 -2.71 -1.75 11.75
N VAL A 27 -2.75 -1.11 12.93
CA VAL A 27 -1.53 -0.72 13.66
C VAL A 27 -0.62 -1.92 13.96
N ASN A 28 -1.20 -3.07 14.34
CA ASN A 28 -0.42 -4.28 14.59
C ASN A 28 0.28 -4.80 13.33
N ILE A 29 -0.38 -4.67 12.17
CA ILE A 29 0.22 -5.00 10.88
C ILE A 29 1.41 -4.08 10.59
N ILE A 30 1.23 -2.77 10.79
CA ILE A 30 2.27 -1.76 10.56
C ILE A 30 3.49 -2.01 11.46
N ILE A 31 3.28 -2.28 12.75
CA ILE A 31 4.35 -2.58 13.70
C ILE A 31 5.10 -3.85 13.29
N GLY A 32 4.37 -4.92 12.92
CA GLY A 32 4.99 -6.16 12.44
C GLY A 32 5.87 -5.96 11.21
N SER A 33 5.38 -5.19 10.23
CA SER A 33 6.15 -4.82 9.04
C SER A 33 7.36 -3.94 9.38
N ALA A 34 7.23 -3.03 10.35
CA ALA A 34 8.31 -2.11 10.76
C ALA A 34 9.43 -2.85 11.48
N ASN A 35 9.07 -3.81 12.35
CA ASN A 35 10.02 -4.70 13.00
C ASN A 35 10.80 -5.53 11.97
N THR A 36 10.09 -6.10 10.98
CA THR A 36 10.74 -6.86 9.90
C THR A 36 11.76 -6.00 9.13
N LEU A 37 11.41 -4.75 8.83
CA LEU A 37 12.32 -3.81 8.17
C LEU A 37 13.54 -3.48 9.06
N SER A 38 13.30 -3.20 10.35
CA SER A 38 14.37 -2.90 11.31
C SER A 38 15.32 -4.08 11.48
N GLU A 39 14.81 -5.31 11.54
CA GLU A 39 15.62 -6.53 11.61
C GLU A 39 16.48 -6.70 10.35
N ALA A 40 15.92 -6.41 9.17
CA ALA A 40 16.68 -6.46 7.92
C ALA A 40 17.84 -5.46 7.92
N TRP A 41 17.62 -4.21 8.36
CA TRP A 41 18.68 -3.21 8.49
C TRP A 41 19.72 -3.58 9.55
N ASN A 42 19.29 -4.12 10.69
CA ASN A 42 20.21 -4.60 11.72
C ASN A 42 21.12 -5.72 11.21
N LYS A 43 20.60 -6.66 10.41
CA LYS A 43 21.41 -7.71 9.78
C LYS A 43 22.45 -7.14 8.82
N ILE A 44 22.08 -6.14 8.00
CA ILE A 44 23.03 -5.47 7.10
C ILE A 44 24.13 -4.78 7.91
N LEU A 45 23.77 -4.04 8.96
CA LEU A 45 24.73 -3.37 9.84
C LEU A 45 25.70 -4.34 10.51
N GLN A 46 25.21 -5.48 10.99
CA GLN A 46 26.06 -6.52 11.61
C GLN A 46 27.06 -7.10 10.62
N ASN A 47 26.65 -7.34 9.38
CA ASN A 47 27.52 -7.90 8.34
C ASN A 47 28.61 -6.91 7.88
N GLU A 48 28.32 -5.60 7.91
CA GLU A 48 29.21 -4.54 7.44
C GLU A 48 30.05 -3.89 8.57
N GLY A 49 30.14 -4.53 9.74
CA GLY A 49 31.00 -4.04 10.83
C GLY A 49 30.46 -2.83 11.60
N GLY A 50 29.13 -2.65 11.62
CA GLY A 50 28.44 -1.68 12.48
C GLY A 50 28.13 -0.31 11.85
N LYS A 51 28.64 -0.03 10.64
CA LYS A 51 28.30 1.18 9.89
C LYS A 51 28.24 0.88 8.40
N THR A 52 27.16 1.28 7.75
CA THR A 52 26.95 1.09 6.32
C THR A 52 26.03 2.17 5.75
N GLU A 53 26.02 2.33 4.43
CA GLU A 53 25.10 3.20 3.71
C GLU A 53 23.95 2.37 3.14
N ILE A 54 22.71 2.81 3.36
CA ILE A 54 21.51 2.09 2.93
C ILE A 54 20.67 3.00 2.04
N MET A 55 20.37 2.53 0.83
CA MET A 55 19.40 3.17 -0.06
C MET A 55 17.98 2.85 0.42
N VAL A 56 17.41 3.71 1.28
CA VAL A 56 16.15 3.43 1.99
C VAL A 56 14.91 3.36 1.10
N GLN A 57 14.92 3.99 -0.08
CA GLN A 57 13.73 4.14 -0.93
C GLN A 57 13.12 2.78 -1.35
N SER A 58 13.94 1.83 -1.80
CA SER A 58 13.45 0.50 -2.22
C SER A 58 12.92 -0.30 -1.02
N HIS A 59 13.57 -0.17 0.13
CA HIS A 59 13.16 -0.83 1.37
C HIS A 59 11.82 -0.28 1.87
N LEU A 60 11.62 1.04 1.84
CA LEU A 60 10.38 1.69 2.25
C LEU A 60 9.22 1.42 1.29
N ARG A 61 9.50 1.31 -0.01
CA ARG A 61 8.53 0.83 -1.00
C ARG A 61 8.05 -0.59 -0.66
N ASN A 62 8.97 -1.50 -0.37
CA ASN A 62 8.62 -2.87 0.02
C ASN A 62 7.88 -2.92 1.36
N PHE A 63 8.29 -2.12 2.34
CA PHE A 63 7.59 -1.97 3.62
C PHE A 63 6.14 -1.52 3.42
N SER A 64 5.93 -0.47 2.62
CA SER A 64 4.58 0.02 2.34
C SER A 64 3.74 -0.96 1.53
N ALA A 65 4.35 -1.66 0.58
CA ALA A 65 3.70 -2.72 -0.19
C ALA A 65 3.26 -3.88 0.70
N ASN A 66 4.11 -4.32 1.63
CA ASN A 66 3.79 -5.38 2.58
C ASN A 66 2.60 -5.00 3.47
N ILE A 67 2.56 -3.77 3.97
CA ILE A 67 1.45 -3.28 4.79
C ILE A 67 0.15 -3.31 3.99
N ILE A 68 0.10 -2.66 2.81
CA ILE A 68 -1.15 -2.60 2.05
C ILE A 68 -1.58 -3.99 1.58
N SER A 69 -0.63 -4.89 1.30
CA SER A 69 -0.90 -6.29 0.97
C SER A 69 -1.62 -7.05 2.08
N ARG A 70 -1.16 -6.90 3.32
CA ARG A 70 -1.78 -7.51 4.48
C ARG A 70 -3.13 -6.88 4.82
N VAL A 71 -3.25 -5.57 4.67
CA VAL A 71 -4.49 -4.84 4.94
C VAL A 71 -5.57 -5.17 3.91
N CYS A 72 -5.20 -5.30 2.63
CA CYS A 72 -6.21 -5.52 1.57
C CYS A 72 -6.58 -6.98 1.36
N PHE A 73 -5.62 -7.90 1.44
CA PHE A 73 -5.84 -9.31 1.09
C PHE A 73 -5.68 -10.29 2.26
N GLY A 74 -5.45 -9.79 3.49
CA GLY A 74 -5.39 -10.64 4.67
C GLY A 74 -4.40 -11.80 4.52
N ASP A 75 -4.91 -13.03 4.59
CA ASP A 75 -4.10 -14.25 4.50
C ASP A 75 -3.49 -14.47 3.10
N SER A 76 -4.08 -13.88 2.06
CA SER A 76 -3.60 -13.92 0.68
C SER A 76 -2.56 -12.83 0.36
N TYR A 77 -2.00 -12.15 1.39
CA TYR A 77 -1.09 -11.02 1.20
C TYR A 77 0.14 -11.32 0.32
N ARG A 78 0.65 -12.56 0.34
CA ARG A 78 1.81 -12.95 -0.50
C ARG A 78 1.51 -12.82 -1.99
N LYS A 79 0.31 -13.22 -2.42
CA LYS A 79 -0.16 -12.98 -3.79
C LYS A 79 -0.41 -11.50 -4.04
N GLY A 80 -0.81 -10.76 -3.01
CA GLY A 80 -0.84 -9.30 -3.02
C GLY A 80 0.49 -8.64 -3.34
N GLU A 81 1.59 -9.17 -2.80
CA GLU A 81 2.93 -8.69 -3.10
C GLU A 81 3.31 -8.93 -4.58
N GLU A 82 2.82 -10.01 -5.19
CA GLU A 82 2.98 -10.24 -6.64
C GLU A 82 2.16 -9.23 -7.47
N VAL A 83 0.91 -8.95 -7.07
CA VAL A 83 0.09 -7.89 -7.67
C VAL A 83 0.82 -6.54 -7.60
N PHE A 84 1.43 -6.22 -6.46
CA PHE A 84 2.23 -5.02 -6.28
C PHE A 84 3.44 -4.98 -7.22
N SER A 85 4.22 -6.07 -7.29
CA SER A 85 5.39 -6.14 -8.17
C SER A 85 5.01 -5.84 -9.62
N ASN A 86 3.89 -6.40 -10.07
CA ASN A 86 3.38 -6.16 -11.42
C ASN A 86 2.84 -4.74 -11.60
N LEU A 87 2.18 -4.15 -10.59
CA LEU A 87 1.72 -2.75 -10.63
C LEU A 87 2.89 -1.75 -10.71
N SER A 88 3.98 -2.00 -9.97
CA SER A 88 5.20 -1.17 -10.02
C SER A 88 5.87 -1.22 -11.40
N GLN A 89 5.96 -2.41 -11.99
CA GLN A 89 6.44 -2.60 -13.36
C GLN A 89 5.51 -1.90 -14.37
N LEU A 90 4.19 -1.99 -14.17
CA LEU A 90 3.19 -1.35 -15.02
C LEU A 90 3.32 0.16 -14.99
N GLN A 91 3.46 0.77 -13.81
CA GLN A 91 3.69 2.20 -13.64
C GLN A 91 4.97 2.66 -14.35
N THR A 92 6.05 1.88 -14.25
CA THR A 92 7.30 2.15 -14.95
C THR A 92 7.13 2.10 -16.46
N ALA A 93 6.41 1.10 -16.98
CA ALA A 93 6.12 0.95 -18.39
C ALA A 93 5.24 2.10 -18.93
N ILE A 94 4.20 2.48 -18.19
CA ILE A 94 3.32 3.63 -18.50
C ILE A 94 4.13 4.92 -18.52
N SER A 95 5.02 5.14 -17.54
CA SER A 95 5.86 6.34 -17.48
C SER A 95 6.77 6.45 -18.71
N LYS A 96 7.34 5.33 -19.18
CA LYS A 96 8.12 5.28 -20.43
C LYS A 96 7.25 5.54 -21.66
N ALA A 97 6.01 5.08 -21.64
CA ALA A 97 5.04 5.33 -22.72
C ALA A 97 4.50 6.77 -22.73
N SER A 98 4.59 7.50 -21.61
CA SER A 98 4.02 8.84 -21.42
C SER A 98 4.49 9.87 -22.44
N PHE A 99 5.68 9.68 -23.03
CA PHE A 99 6.14 10.51 -24.15
C PHE A 99 5.24 10.41 -25.40
N PHE A 100 4.61 9.24 -25.61
CA PHE A 100 3.75 8.95 -26.76
C PHE A 100 2.25 8.97 -26.44
N THR A 101 1.84 9.06 -25.16
CA THR A 101 0.43 9.09 -24.75
C THR A 101 -0.32 10.35 -25.20
N SER A 102 0.41 11.42 -25.52
CA SER A 102 -0.15 12.67 -26.06
C SER A 102 -0.66 12.53 -27.51
N ILE A 103 -0.31 11.44 -28.20
CA ILE A 103 -0.77 11.16 -29.56
C ILE A 103 -1.89 10.10 -29.47
N PRO A 104 -3.14 10.42 -29.86
CA PRO A 104 -4.23 9.45 -29.88
C PRO A 104 -3.89 8.22 -30.71
N GLY A 105 -4.26 7.03 -30.22
CA GLY A 105 -4.10 5.77 -30.93
C GLY A 105 -2.75 5.06 -30.73
N THR A 106 -1.71 5.72 -30.21
CA THR A 106 -0.39 5.10 -29.97
C THR A 106 -0.45 3.91 -29.01
N ARG A 107 -1.41 3.91 -28.07
CA ARG A 107 -1.67 2.80 -27.13
C ARG A 107 -2.02 1.47 -27.81
N TYR A 108 -2.53 1.50 -29.04
CA TYR A 108 -2.90 0.30 -29.79
C TYR A 108 -1.80 -0.21 -30.71
N LEU A 109 -0.71 0.56 -30.88
CA LEU A 109 0.42 0.13 -31.69
C LEU A 109 1.12 -1.05 -31.00
N PRO A 110 1.57 -2.07 -31.74
CA PRO A 110 2.21 -3.26 -31.17
C PRO A 110 3.67 -3.01 -30.75
N THR A 111 3.94 -1.90 -30.06
CA THR A 111 5.26 -1.56 -29.52
C THR A 111 5.63 -2.50 -28.36
N LYS A 112 6.92 -2.66 -28.08
CA LYS A 112 7.38 -3.45 -26.92
C LYS A 112 6.76 -2.96 -25.61
N THR A 113 6.68 -1.63 -25.43
CA THR A 113 6.10 -1.01 -24.25
C THR A 113 4.59 -1.28 -24.13
N ASN A 114 3.81 -1.17 -25.21
CA ASN A 114 2.38 -1.45 -25.16
C ASN A 114 2.08 -2.93 -24.93
N ARG A 115 2.86 -3.83 -25.53
CA ARG A 115 2.75 -5.27 -25.26
C ARG A 115 3.03 -5.59 -23.79
N GLU A 116 4.04 -4.95 -23.23
CA GLU A 116 4.39 -5.13 -21.82
C GLU A 116 3.30 -4.59 -20.88
N ILE A 117 2.77 -3.39 -21.16
CA ILE A 117 1.61 -2.82 -20.43
C ILE A 117 0.41 -3.76 -20.51
N HIS A 118 0.13 -4.35 -21.67
CA HIS A 118 -0.97 -5.28 -21.86
C HIS A 118 -0.77 -6.58 -21.05
N ARG A 119 0.42 -7.18 -21.14
CA ARG A 119 0.82 -8.38 -20.39
C ARG A 119 0.67 -8.16 -18.88
N LEU A 120 1.24 -7.08 -18.35
CA LEU A 120 1.19 -6.77 -16.92
C LEU A 120 -0.24 -6.55 -16.45
N ASN A 121 -1.08 -5.86 -17.24
CA ASN A 121 -2.50 -5.71 -16.91
C ASN A 121 -3.23 -7.05 -16.84
N GLN A 122 -2.99 -7.95 -17.79
CA GLN A 122 -3.60 -9.29 -17.77
C GLN A 122 -3.16 -10.08 -16.55
N GLU A 123 -1.86 -10.09 -16.23
CA GLU A 123 -1.33 -10.79 -15.06
C GLU A 123 -1.91 -10.25 -13.75
N ILE A 124 -2.01 -8.92 -13.61
CA ILE A 124 -2.65 -8.30 -12.44
C ILE A 124 -4.12 -8.74 -12.33
N CYS A 125 -4.87 -8.69 -13.43
CA CYS A 125 -6.27 -9.12 -13.43
C CYS A 125 -6.40 -10.59 -13.01
N SER A 126 -5.59 -11.48 -13.58
CA SER A 126 -5.60 -12.91 -13.24
C SER A 126 -5.22 -13.17 -11.78
N LEU A 127 -4.21 -12.47 -11.24
CA LEU A 127 -3.83 -12.58 -9.84
C LEU A 127 -4.97 -12.14 -8.90
N ILE A 128 -5.58 -10.99 -9.17
CA ILE A 128 -6.71 -10.49 -8.36
C ILE A 128 -7.89 -11.46 -8.44
N GLN A 129 -8.25 -11.95 -9.63
CA GLN A 129 -9.30 -12.95 -9.79
C GLN A 129 -9.02 -14.21 -8.96
N ASN A 130 -7.79 -14.71 -8.99
CA ASN A 130 -7.40 -15.89 -8.20
C ASN A 130 -7.57 -15.65 -6.69
N ILE A 131 -7.14 -14.48 -6.20
CA ILE A 131 -7.33 -14.10 -4.79
C ILE A 131 -8.82 -14.04 -4.45
N VAL A 132 -9.65 -13.42 -5.31
CA VAL A 132 -11.10 -13.32 -5.12
C VAL A 132 -11.76 -14.70 -5.04
N GLN A 133 -11.35 -15.65 -5.90
CA GLN A 133 -11.91 -17.01 -5.88
C GLN A 133 -11.56 -17.75 -4.59
N GLU A 134 -10.34 -17.59 -4.09
CA GLU A 134 -9.93 -18.17 -2.81
C GLU A 134 -10.70 -17.55 -1.64
N HIS A 135 -10.84 -16.22 -1.64
CA HIS A 135 -11.63 -15.50 -0.64
C HIS A 135 -13.09 -15.96 -0.59
N LYS A 136 -13.70 -16.24 -1.75
CA LYS A 136 -15.09 -16.76 -1.81
C LYS A 136 -15.23 -18.18 -1.28
N GLN A 137 -14.15 -18.97 -1.27
CA GLN A 137 -14.14 -20.34 -0.77
C GLN A 137 -13.77 -20.42 0.71
N GLN A 138 -13.15 -19.38 1.26
CA GLN A 138 -12.76 -19.31 2.66
C GLN A 138 -13.89 -18.70 3.50
N ASP A 139 -14.32 -19.43 4.52
CA ASP A 139 -15.17 -18.89 5.58
C ASP A 139 -14.26 -18.17 6.61
N SER A 140 -13.65 -17.06 6.18
CA SER A 140 -12.73 -16.31 7.03
C SER A 140 -13.51 -15.36 7.95
N PRO A 141 -13.31 -15.43 9.28
CA PRO A 141 -13.90 -14.46 10.20
C PRO A 141 -13.27 -13.06 10.05
N ASN A 142 -12.14 -12.96 9.34
CA ASN A 142 -11.38 -11.72 9.21
C ASN A 142 -11.81 -10.98 7.94
N ARG A 143 -12.56 -9.88 8.10
CA ARG A 143 -13.07 -9.05 7.00
C ARG A 143 -12.02 -8.02 6.59
N ASP A 144 -11.20 -8.35 5.61
CA ASP A 144 -10.27 -7.42 4.97
C ASP A 144 -10.97 -6.49 3.95
N ILE A 145 -10.20 -5.60 3.35
CA ILE A 145 -10.75 -4.64 2.37
C ILE A 145 -11.28 -5.39 1.14
N LEU A 146 -10.64 -6.47 0.70
CA LEU A 146 -11.11 -7.26 -0.44
C LEU A 146 -12.51 -7.84 -0.18
N TYR A 147 -12.75 -8.37 1.01
CA TYR A 147 -14.08 -8.83 1.40
C TYR A 147 -15.13 -7.71 1.23
N SER A 148 -14.81 -6.51 1.68
CA SER A 148 -15.71 -5.35 1.58
C SER A 148 -15.97 -4.92 0.13
N ILE A 149 -14.94 -5.01 -0.74
CA ILE A 149 -15.09 -4.79 -2.19
C ILE A 149 -16.00 -5.86 -2.82
N ILE A 150 -15.83 -7.13 -2.43
CA ILE A 150 -16.67 -8.23 -2.92
C ILE A 150 -18.13 -8.04 -2.46
N GLU A 151 -18.38 -7.72 -1.20
CA GLU A 151 -19.75 -7.43 -0.71
C GLU A 151 -20.35 -6.21 -1.43
N GLY A 152 -19.59 -5.12 -1.55
CA GLY A 152 -20.04 -3.91 -2.22
C GLY A 152 -20.32 -4.09 -3.72
N SER A 153 -19.69 -5.08 -4.35
CA SER A 153 -19.92 -5.42 -5.76
C SER A 153 -21.34 -5.94 -6.03
N ALA A 154 -22.03 -6.49 -5.02
CA ALA A 154 -23.40 -7.00 -5.16
C ALA A 154 -24.45 -5.89 -5.30
N SER A 155 -24.10 -4.64 -4.97
CA SER A 155 -25.01 -3.48 -4.98
C SER A 155 -24.64 -2.44 -6.05
N ILE A 156 -23.79 -2.80 -7.03
CA ILE A 156 -23.40 -1.87 -8.10
C ILE A 156 -24.58 -1.60 -9.04
N PRO A 157 -24.71 -0.37 -9.58
CA PRO A 157 -25.75 -0.08 -10.56
C PRO A 157 -25.54 -0.92 -11.84
N GLU A 158 -26.57 -1.64 -12.29
CA GLU A 158 -26.52 -2.63 -13.40
C GLU A 158 -25.91 -2.11 -14.71
N GLN A 159 -25.92 -0.79 -14.94
CA GLN A 159 -25.48 -0.16 -16.19
C GLN A 159 -24.06 0.45 -16.13
N THR A 160 -23.35 0.34 -15.00
CA THR A 160 -22.13 1.14 -14.75
C THR A 160 -20.81 0.37 -14.88
N ALA A 161 -20.76 -0.90 -14.47
CA ALA A 161 -19.58 -1.75 -14.58
C ALA A 161 -19.98 -3.23 -14.43
N SER A 162 -19.15 -4.14 -14.93
CA SER A 162 -19.27 -5.55 -14.54
C SER A 162 -18.79 -5.75 -13.09
N VAL A 163 -19.33 -6.73 -12.38
CA VAL A 163 -18.91 -7.08 -11.01
C VAL A 163 -17.41 -7.35 -10.93
N GLU A 164 -16.87 -8.03 -11.94
CA GLU A 164 -15.46 -8.38 -11.99
C GLU A 164 -14.57 -7.15 -12.19
N GLU A 165 -14.93 -6.29 -13.15
CA GLU A 165 -14.23 -5.03 -13.42
C GLU A 165 -14.25 -4.11 -12.20
N PHE A 166 -15.41 -4.01 -11.52
CA PHE A 166 -15.55 -3.27 -10.27
C PHE A 166 -14.56 -3.72 -9.21
N ILE A 167 -14.43 -5.03 -8.98
CA ILE A 167 -13.52 -5.58 -7.97
C ILE A 167 -12.06 -5.29 -8.35
N ILE A 168 -11.68 -5.59 -9.60
CA ILE A 168 -10.32 -5.42 -10.09
C ILE A 168 -9.89 -3.94 -10.01
N ASP A 169 -10.75 -3.02 -10.44
CA ASP A 169 -10.44 -1.60 -10.47
C ASP A 169 -10.34 -0.99 -9.07
N ASN A 170 -11.21 -1.40 -8.14
CA ASN A 170 -11.13 -0.96 -6.74
C ASN A 170 -9.85 -1.50 -6.06
N CYS A 171 -9.50 -2.76 -6.29
CA CYS A 171 -8.21 -3.30 -5.83
C CYS A 171 -7.04 -2.48 -6.38
N LYS A 172 -6.93 -2.32 -7.71
CA LYS A 172 -5.84 -1.55 -8.33
C LYS A 172 -5.75 -0.13 -7.75
N THR A 173 -6.89 0.53 -7.57
CA THR A 173 -6.97 1.91 -7.07
C THR A 173 -6.43 2.04 -5.65
N ILE A 174 -6.87 1.18 -4.73
CA ILE A 174 -6.46 1.24 -3.31
C ILE A 174 -4.97 0.93 -3.18
N TYR A 175 -4.50 -0.11 -3.88
CA TYR A 175 -3.09 -0.45 -3.91
C TYR A 175 -2.25 0.74 -4.36
N PHE A 176 -2.53 1.24 -5.57
CA PHE A 176 -1.75 2.31 -6.17
C PHE A 176 -1.73 3.57 -5.31
N ALA A 177 -2.87 3.94 -4.72
CA ALA A 177 -2.99 5.12 -3.89
C ALA A 177 -2.20 4.99 -2.58
N ALA A 178 -2.23 3.82 -1.93
CA ALA A 178 -1.73 3.68 -0.57
C ALA A 178 -0.22 3.43 -0.48
N PHE A 179 0.37 2.65 -1.40
CA PHE A 179 1.77 2.25 -1.23
C PHE A 179 2.76 3.35 -1.65
N GLU A 180 2.53 4.03 -2.77
CA GLU A 180 3.48 5.03 -3.28
C GLU A 180 3.55 6.24 -2.35
N THR A 181 2.39 6.74 -1.95
CA THR A 181 2.27 7.93 -1.10
C THR A 181 2.96 7.72 0.25
N THR A 182 2.69 6.57 0.89
CA THR A 182 3.32 6.21 2.18
C THR A 182 4.82 5.98 2.04
N ALA A 183 5.28 5.32 0.97
CA ALA A 183 6.71 5.10 0.74
C ALA A 183 7.46 6.42 0.53
N VAL A 184 6.87 7.36 -0.23
CA VAL A 184 7.45 8.69 -0.45
C VAL A 184 7.47 9.50 0.84
N ALA A 185 6.35 9.57 1.56
CA ALA A 185 6.26 10.31 2.83
C ALA A 185 7.27 9.80 3.87
N THR A 186 7.37 8.48 4.04
CA THR A 186 8.34 7.88 4.97
C THR A 186 9.80 8.09 4.53
N THR A 187 10.06 8.10 3.22
CA THR A 187 11.41 8.41 2.69
C THR A 187 11.82 9.84 3.04
N TRP A 188 10.93 10.81 2.80
CA TRP A 188 11.19 12.21 3.17
C TRP A 188 11.31 12.40 4.68
N CYS A 189 10.45 11.74 5.46
CA CYS A 189 10.54 11.77 6.92
C CYS A 189 11.91 11.29 7.42
N LEU A 190 12.40 10.14 6.93
CA LEU A 190 13.73 9.65 7.32
C LEU A 190 14.85 10.59 6.87
N LEU A 191 14.76 11.14 5.66
CA LEU A 191 15.74 12.11 5.16
C LEU A 191 15.78 13.36 6.05
N LEU A 192 14.62 13.94 6.37
CA LEU A 192 14.51 15.12 7.22
C LEU A 192 15.06 14.85 8.62
N LEU A 193 14.74 13.71 9.22
CA LEU A 193 15.31 13.32 10.52
C LEU A 193 16.83 13.12 10.45
N ALA A 194 17.36 12.60 9.34
CA ALA A 194 18.80 12.40 9.17
C ALA A 194 19.58 13.72 9.02
N VAL A 195 19.00 14.74 8.37
CA VAL A 195 19.62 16.06 8.21
C VAL A 195 19.33 17.03 9.37
N HIS A 196 18.43 16.66 10.28
CA HIS A 196 18.08 17.41 11.49
C HIS A 196 18.21 16.55 12.78
N PRO A 197 19.44 16.24 13.23
CA PRO A 197 19.67 15.37 14.40
C PRO A 197 18.99 15.86 15.69
N GLU A 198 18.87 17.18 15.87
CA GLU A 198 18.16 17.79 16.99
C GLU A 198 16.69 17.39 17.04
N TRP A 199 16.05 17.24 15.87
CA TRP A 199 14.68 16.76 15.77
C TRP A 199 14.60 15.25 15.93
N GLN A 200 15.58 14.51 15.41
CA GLN A 200 15.68 13.07 15.61
C GLN A 200 15.77 12.70 17.10
N ASP A 201 16.59 13.42 17.88
CA ASP A 201 16.74 13.16 19.31
C ASP A 201 15.49 13.54 20.11
N ARG A 202 14.81 14.63 19.75
CA ARG A 202 13.55 15.03 20.39
C ARG A 202 12.43 14.01 20.13
N VAL A 203 12.30 13.54 18.90
CA VAL A 203 11.34 12.49 18.53
C VAL A 203 11.66 11.20 19.25
N ARG A 204 12.94 10.78 19.27
CA ARG A 204 13.38 9.57 19.99
C ARG A 204 13.05 9.66 21.48
N LYS A 205 13.28 10.83 22.09
CA LYS A 205 12.95 11.05 23.50
C LYS A 205 11.45 10.92 23.78
N GLU A 206 10.60 11.57 22.98
CA GLU A 206 9.14 11.44 23.14
C GLU A 206 8.66 10.00 22.99
N ILE A 207 9.17 9.28 21.98
CA ILE A 207 8.83 7.87 21.79
C ILE A 207 9.19 7.06 23.03
N LEU A 208 10.40 7.22 23.58
CA LEU A 208 10.83 6.50 24.79
C LEU A 208 10.00 6.89 26.02
N ASP A 209 9.67 8.16 26.18
CA ASP A 209 8.85 8.66 27.30
C ASP A 209 7.42 8.12 27.24
N VAL A 210 6.85 7.96 26.04
CA VAL A 210 5.47 7.48 25.84
C VAL A 210 5.39 5.96 25.87
N THR A 211 6.33 5.24 25.24
CA THR A 211 6.28 3.79 25.14
C THR A 211 6.99 3.08 26.28
N CYS A 212 7.76 3.79 27.11
CA CYS A 212 8.61 3.20 28.16
C CYS A 212 9.52 2.08 27.63
N GLY A 213 9.93 2.15 26.37
CA GLY A 213 10.76 1.13 25.71
C GLY A 213 10.03 -0.11 25.22
N THR A 214 8.70 -0.18 25.31
CA THR A 214 7.89 -1.27 24.71
C THR A 214 7.49 -0.95 23.27
N ALA A 215 6.98 -1.96 22.56
CA ALA A 215 6.35 -1.72 21.26
C ALA A 215 5.16 -0.75 21.42
N PRO A 216 5.02 0.26 20.54
CA PRO A 216 3.91 1.20 20.61
C PRO A 216 2.59 0.48 20.31
N ASP A 217 1.49 0.89 20.93
CA ASP A 217 0.14 0.49 20.53
C ASP A 217 -0.67 1.67 19.97
N PHE A 218 -1.88 1.39 19.50
CA PHE A 218 -2.76 2.42 18.92
C PHE A 218 -3.00 3.61 19.86
N ASP A 219 -3.15 3.36 21.17
CA ASP A 219 -3.46 4.40 22.14
C ASP A 219 -2.21 5.23 22.48
N MET A 220 -1.03 4.60 22.55
CA MET A 220 0.27 5.28 22.69
C MET A 220 0.58 6.20 21.51
N LEU A 221 0.32 5.77 20.26
CA LEU A 221 0.59 6.57 19.06
C LEU A 221 -0.13 7.93 19.09
N ARG A 222 -1.32 8.00 19.70
CA ARG A 222 -2.09 9.26 19.84
C ARG A 222 -1.42 10.28 20.76
N HIS A 223 -0.46 9.85 21.58
CA HIS A 223 0.27 10.70 22.51
C HIS A 223 1.60 11.22 21.94
N LEU A 224 2.00 10.79 20.73
CA LEU A 224 3.21 11.26 20.03
C LEU A 224 2.95 12.61 19.35
N LYS A 225 3.09 13.70 20.11
CA LYS A 225 2.73 15.06 19.67
C LYS A 225 3.74 15.65 18.70
N MET A 226 5.00 15.24 18.76
CA MET A 226 6.06 15.75 17.87
C MET A 226 6.19 14.94 16.58
N VAL A 227 5.78 13.67 16.59
CA VAL A 227 5.77 12.82 15.38
C VAL A 227 4.70 13.28 14.37
N ASN A 228 3.51 13.65 14.86
CA ASN A 228 2.38 13.99 13.99
C ASN A 228 2.66 15.16 13.03
N PRO A 229 3.27 16.29 13.45
CA PRO A 229 3.62 17.39 12.54
C PRO A 229 4.65 17.03 11.46
N ILE A 230 5.58 16.10 11.74
CA ILE A 230 6.63 15.69 10.80
C ILE A 230 6.04 14.87 9.64
N LEU A 231 4.92 14.17 9.87
CA LEU A 231 4.23 13.35 8.87
C LEU A 231 3.25 14.16 7.98
N VAL A 232 2.99 15.43 8.31
CA VAL A 232 2.03 16.30 7.60
C VAL A 232 2.73 17.32 6.69
N LEU A 233 4.06 17.25 6.59
CA LEU A 233 4.87 17.98 5.60
C LEU A 233 4.89 17.27 4.26
#